data_AF-A0A0B6WTH3-F1
#
_entry.id   AF-A0A0B6WTH3-F1
#
_cell.length_a   1.000
_cell.length_b   1.000
_cell.length_c   1.000
_cell.angle_alpha   90.00
_cell.angle_beta   90.00
_cell.angle_gamma   90.00
#
_symmetry.space_group_name_H-M   'P 1'
#
loop_
_entity.id
_entity.type
_entity.pdbx_description
1 polymer ?
#
loop_
_entity_poly.entity_id
_entity_poly.type
_entity_poly.pdbx_seq_one_letter_code
_entity_poly.pdbx_strand_id
1 'polypeptide(L)'
;MRICFGGRRLFRRQFHLEDNGYRDHEQWLEEWRRARANQFFVVGSSDETGGNQSCVATVAEDGTLRLRLRLPPALAHEYGKYLEIGGIRFRHGHQQIIAALESITIKTTTSCGRRVTKRIGRAISYRFLRDEKSWRLFVTVDEDLPPTATWRELGAIGVDVNVDHLAVVETDGDGNLVEWWLIPLRLRGKTSGERRAVIMQACARVAELARERGLPVVIEQLDFARKRAELEGVGADRARELSSFSYSQILDCIDRACCRRGVEVIRRSAAYTSVIGAVNYATRYGVSVHVGAACAVARRGLGFAERPVGSEARVPTRGGRHVTLLLPARNRGEHVWRFWACVLRALRAVHGAHTECDRRSPPSGQIVDPPGACRLGVSGEIPERESSTEPFG
;
A
#
# COMPACT_ATOMS: atom_id res chain seq x y z
N MET A 1 -24.85 16.02 12.65
CA MET A 1 -23.99 16.18 11.46
C MET A 1 -24.57 17.29 10.59
N ARG A 2 -23.86 18.41 10.33
CA ARG A 2 -24.37 19.50 9.45
C ARG A 2 -23.89 19.24 8.01
N ILE A 3 -24.79 18.81 7.13
CA ILE A 3 -24.48 18.55 5.72
C ILE A 3 -24.71 19.83 4.91
N CYS A 4 -23.70 20.25 4.13
CA CYS A 4 -23.77 21.43 3.27
C CYS A 4 -23.45 21.02 1.82
N PHE A 5 -24.50 20.79 1.03
CA PHE A 5 -24.38 20.48 -0.40
C PHE A 5 -23.74 21.66 -1.13
N GLY A 6 -22.75 21.39 -1.99
CA GLY A 6 -21.88 22.39 -2.64
C GLY A 6 -20.57 22.66 -1.90
N GLY A 7 -20.47 22.24 -0.62
CA GLY A 7 -19.27 22.35 0.20
C GLY A 7 -19.26 23.57 1.12
N ARG A 8 -18.99 23.35 2.41
CA ARG A 8 -18.98 24.40 3.45
C ARG A 8 -18.03 25.57 3.12
N ARG A 9 -16.92 25.28 2.44
CA ARG A 9 -15.94 26.31 2.03
C ARG A 9 -16.56 27.28 1.03
N LEU A 10 -17.20 26.76 -0.04
CA LEU A 10 -17.82 27.60 -1.06
C LEU A 10 -19.05 28.34 -0.50
N PHE A 11 -19.82 27.72 0.40
CA PHE A 11 -20.89 28.44 1.13
C PHE A 11 -20.36 29.66 1.89
N ARG A 12 -19.24 29.52 2.60
CA ARG A 12 -18.66 30.60 3.42
C ARG A 12 -18.14 31.79 2.62
N ARG A 13 -17.88 31.61 1.32
CA ARG A 13 -17.38 32.69 0.46
C ARG A 13 -18.39 33.83 0.28
N GLN A 14 -19.69 33.57 0.52
CA GLN A 14 -20.73 34.62 0.46
C GLN A 14 -20.47 35.79 1.42
N PHE A 15 -19.75 35.55 2.52
CA PHE A 15 -19.46 36.56 3.55
C PHE A 15 -18.23 37.42 3.23
N HIS A 16 -17.42 37.03 2.24
CA HIS A 16 -16.17 37.68 1.86
C HIS A 16 -16.01 37.62 0.33
N LEU A 17 -16.86 38.33 -0.40
CA LEU A 17 -16.96 38.21 -1.87
C LEU A 17 -15.67 38.65 -2.59
N GLU A 18 -15.16 39.84 -2.25
CA GLU A 18 -13.95 40.43 -2.86
C GLU A 18 -12.71 39.55 -2.60
N ASP A 19 -12.49 39.10 -1.36
CA ASP A 19 -11.39 38.20 -0.99
C ASP A 19 -11.42 36.86 -1.75
N ASN A 20 -12.59 36.46 -2.25
CA ASN A 20 -12.79 35.24 -3.01
C ASN A 20 -12.91 35.48 -4.53
N GLY A 21 -12.73 36.72 -4.99
CA GLY A 21 -12.74 37.07 -6.42
C GLY A 21 -14.13 37.12 -7.06
N TYR A 22 -15.20 37.32 -6.27
CA TYR A 22 -16.54 37.54 -6.79
C TYR A 22 -16.82 39.02 -6.97
N ARG A 23 -17.41 39.39 -8.11
CA ARG A 23 -17.88 40.75 -8.42
C ARG A 23 -19.10 41.13 -7.60
N ASP A 24 -20.00 40.17 -7.39
CA ASP A 24 -21.25 40.34 -6.68
C ASP A 24 -21.72 39.01 -6.07
N HIS A 25 -22.81 39.09 -5.31
CA HIS A 25 -23.42 37.93 -4.68
C HIS A 25 -24.08 36.99 -5.70
N GLU A 26 -24.49 37.51 -6.87
CA GLU A 26 -25.15 36.71 -7.92
C GLU A 26 -24.17 35.72 -8.56
N GLN A 27 -22.95 36.17 -8.84
CA GLN A 27 -21.86 35.34 -9.35
C GLN A 27 -21.51 34.21 -8.36
N TRP A 28 -21.44 34.52 -7.06
CA TRP A 28 -21.27 33.49 -6.04
C TRP A 28 -22.45 32.51 -6.02
N LEU A 29 -23.68 33.01 -6.09
CA LEU A 29 -24.89 32.21 -6.03
C LEU A 29 -24.98 31.26 -7.23
N GLU A 30 -24.58 31.71 -8.41
CA GLU A 30 -24.49 30.90 -9.62
C GLU A 30 -23.46 29.77 -9.46
N GLU A 31 -22.23 30.08 -9.01
CA GLU A 31 -21.21 29.06 -8.74
C GLU A 31 -21.70 28.07 -7.67
N TRP A 32 -22.33 28.57 -6.62
CA TRP A 32 -22.86 27.75 -5.54
C TRP A 32 -23.96 26.81 -6.01
N ARG A 33 -24.92 27.31 -6.80
CA ARG A 33 -26.00 26.50 -7.39
C ARG A 33 -25.44 25.47 -8.37
N ARG A 34 -24.49 25.87 -9.23
CA ARG A 34 -23.80 24.97 -10.16
C ARG A 34 -23.09 23.84 -9.39
N ALA A 35 -22.33 24.16 -8.34
CA ALA A 35 -21.63 23.16 -7.53
C ALA A 35 -22.57 22.21 -6.78
N ARG A 36 -23.82 22.62 -6.52
CA ARG A 36 -24.85 21.79 -5.90
C ARG A 36 -25.58 20.89 -6.89
N ALA A 37 -25.82 21.39 -8.10
CA ALA A 37 -26.63 20.73 -9.12
C ALA A 37 -25.80 19.93 -10.14
N ASN A 38 -24.47 20.00 -10.08
CA ASN A 38 -23.60 19.31 -11.05
C ASN A 38 -23.49 17.80 -10.83
N GLN A 39 -24.06 17.23 -9.77
CA GLN A 39 -24.06 15.78 -9.59
C GLN A 39 -25.32 15.27 -8.92
N PHE A 40 -25.66 14.03 -9.24
CA PHE A 40 -26.65 13.27 -8.51
C PHE A 40 -26.20 11.81 -8.37
N PHE A 41 -26.68 11.15 -7.31
CA PHE A 41 -26.32 9.79 -6.97
C PHE A 41 -27.56 8.92 -6.89
N VAL A 42 -27.52 7.82 -7.61
CA VAL A 42 -28.58 6.81 -7.65
C VAL A 42 -28.07 5.59 -6.90
N VAL A 43 -28.49 5.47 -5.64
CA VAL A 43 -28.07 4.39 -4.75
C VAL A 43 -28.69 3.07 -5.21
N GLY A 44 -27.87 2.04 -5.36
CA GLY A 44 -28.32 0.69 -5.64
C GLY A 44 -28.77 -0.05 -4.39
N SER A 45 -29.58 -1.09 -4.58
CA SER A 45 -29.97 -2.03 -3.53
C SER A 45 -29.99 -3.45 -4.10
N SER A 46 -29.51 -4.41 -3.32
CA SER A 46 -29.52 -5.84 -3.67
C SER A 46 -30.92 -6.37 -3.92
N ASP A 47 -31.93 -5.75 -3.30
CA ASP A 47 -33.32 -6.17 -3.32
C ASP A 47 -34.09 -5.58 -4.51
N GLU A 48 -33.47 -4.65 -5.26
CA GLU A 48 -34.09 -3.93 -6.38
C GLU A 48 -33.72 -4.42 -7.79
N THR A 49 -34.71 -4.60 -8.67
CA THR A 49 -34.50 -5.19 -10.01
C THR A 49 -33.35 -4.52 -10.76
N GLY A 50 -32.38 -5.30 -11.25
CA GLY A 50 -31.18 -4.77 -11.91
C GLY A 50 -30.20 -4.06 -10.97
N GLY A 51 -30.33 -4.27 -9.66
CA GLY A 51 -29.48 -3.69 -8.61
C GLY A 51 -29.83 -2.25 -8.26
N ASN A 52 -30.80 -1.64 -8.95
CA ASN A 52 -31.19 -0.23 -8.80
C ASN A 52 -32.48 0.10 -9.58
N GLN A 53 -33.60 0.42 -8.91
CA GLN A 53 -34.85 0.74 -9.62
C GLN A 53 -34.83 2.07 -10.38
N SER A 54 -34.04 3.03 -9.91
CA SER A 54 -34.02 4.39 -10.43
C SER A 54 -33.12 4.50 -11.65
N CYS A 55 -32.12 3.62 -11.78
CA CYS A 55 -31.28 3.51 -12.96
C CYS A 55 -30.93 2.05 -13.23
N VAL A 56 -31.59 1.43 -14.20
CA VAL A 56 -31.34 0.02 -14.56
C VAL A 56 -30.34 -0.03 -15.70
N ALA A 57 -29.25 -0.78 -15.55
CA ALA A 57 -28.32 -1.07 -16.64
C ALA A 57 -28.63 -2.41 -17.29
N THR A 58 -28.43 -2.48 -18.60
CA THR A 58 -28.51 -3.69 -19.42
C THR A 58 -27.32 -3.75 -20.36
N VAL A 59 -26.89 -4.97 -20.70
CA VAL A 59 -25.80 -5.21 -21.64
C VAL A 59 -26.41 -5.41 -23.03
N ALA A 60 -25.95 -4.64 -24.01
CA ALA A 60 -26.34 -4.79 -25.42
C ALA A 60 -25.51 -5.90 -26.10
N GLU A 61 -25.95 -6.34 -27.28
CA GLU A 61 -25.30 -7.42 -28.04
C GLU A 61 -23.84 -7.10 -28.43
N ASP A 62 -23.53 -5.81 -28.63
CA ASP A 62 -22.18 -5.31 -28.93
C ASP A 62 -21.28 -5.18 -27.68
N GLY A 63 -21.79 -5.56 -26.51
CA GLY A 63 -21.12 -5.47 -25.22
C GLY A 63 -21.12 -4.05 -24.61
N THR A 64 -21.81 -3.08 -25.21
CA THR A 64 -22.00 -1.76 -24.59
C THR A 64 -23.10 -1.79 -23.53
N LEU A 65 -23.06 -0.85 -22.60
CA LEU A 65 -24.07 -0.70 -21.57
C LEU A 65 -25.15 0.29 -22.02
N ARG A 66 -26.40 -0.06 -21.74
CA ARG A 66 -27.56 0.82 -21.86
C ARG A 66 -28.16 1.07 -20.48
N LEU A 67 -28.24 2.34 -20.09
CA LEU A 67 -28.88 2.77 -18.85
C LEU A 67 -30.28 3.27 -19.13
N ARG A 68 -31.24 2.83 -18.33
CA ARG A 68 -32.60 3.36 -18.26
C ARG A 68 -32.75 4.12 -16.95
N LEU A 69 -32.66 5.44 -17.01
CA LEU A 69 -32.79 6.34 -15.86
C LEU A 69 -34.24 6.78 -15.71
N ARG A 70 -34.82 6.59 -14.53
CA ARG A 70 -36.17 7.08 -14.19
C ARG A 70 -36.13 8.58 -13.95
N LEU A 71 -36.96 9.32 -14.68
CA LEU A 71 -37.07 10.77 -14.51
C LEU A 71 -38.08 11.12 -13.41
N PRO A 72 -37.88 12.23 -12.69
CA PRO A 72 -38.88 12.77 -11.77
C PRO A 72 -40.20 13.08 -12.50
N PRO A 73 -41.36 12.94 -11.85
CA PRO A 73 -42.66 13.22 -12.46
C PRO A 73 -42.76 14.60 -13.12
N ALA A 74 -42.11 15.62 -12.55
CA ALA A 74 -42.07 16.97 -13.08
C ALA A 74 -41.46 17.08 -14.50
N LEU A 75 -40.58 16.14 -14.88
CA LEU A 75 -39.94 16.09 -16.20
C LEU A 75 -40.59 15.05 -17.12
N ALA A 76 -41.52 14.25 -16.59
CA ALA A 76 -42.08 13.12 -17.34
C ALA A 76 -42.99 13.54 -18.48
N HIS A 77 -43.61 14.72 -18.40
CA HIS A 77 -44.45 15.27 -19.46
C HIS A 77 -43.63 15.66 -20.70
N GLU A 78 -42.41 16.14 -20.50
CA GLU A 78 -41.55 16.65 -21.58
C GLU A 78 -40.63 15.57 -22.16
N TYR A 79 -40.04 14.74 -21.30
CA TYR A 79 -39.01 13.77 -21.68
C TYR A 79 -39.45 12.31 -21.54
N GLY A 80 -40.71 12.07 -21.13
CA GLY A 80 -41.21 10.74 -20.81
C GLY A 80 -40.75 10.23 -19.44
N LYS A 81 -41.22 9.06 -19.05
CA LYS A 81 -40.95 8.47 -17.72
C LYS A 81 -39.51 8.02 -17.53
N TYR A 82 -38.82 7.69 -18.62
CA TYR A 82 -37.47 7.15 -18.62
C TYR A 82 -36.60 7.82 -19.68
N LEU A 83 -35.36 8.11 -19.31
CA LEU A 83 -34.30 8.50 -20.21
C LEU A 83 -33.42 7.29 -20.50
N GLU A 84 -33.23 6.97 -21.78
CA GLU A 84 -32.31 5.92 -22.21
C GLU A 84 -30.96 6.51 -22.63
N ILE A 85 -29.88 5.95 -22.09
CA ILE A 85 -28.51 6.34 -22.39
C ILE A 85 -27.77 5.10 -22.87
N GLY A 86 -27.50 5.01 -24.17
CA GLY A 86 -26.85 3.87 -24.82
C GLY A 86 -25.37 4.12 -25.14
N GLY A 87 -24.69 3.07 -25.63
CA GLY A 87 -23.32 3.18 -26.15
C GLY A 87 -22.24 3.39 -25.09
N ILE A 88 -22.53 3.06 -23.82
CA ILE A 88 -21.60 3.31 -22.73
C ILE A 88 -20.57 2.19 -22.67
N ARG A 89 -19.29 2.56 -22.75
CA ARG A 89 -18.17 1.64 -22.57
C ARG A 89 -17.12 2.24 -21.65
N PHE A 90 -16.76 1.48 -20.62
CA PHE A 90 -15.71 1.90 -19.69
C PHE A 90 -14.35 1.42 -20.18
N ARG A 91 -13.34 2.29 -20.08
CA ARG A 91 -11.95 1.89 -20.38
C ARG A 91 -11.40 0.90 -19.34
N HIS A 92 -11.85 1.03 -18.10
CA HIS A 92 -11.42 0.22 -16.96
C HIS A 92 -12.64 -0.25 -16.19
N GLY A 93 -12.64 -1.51 -15.73
CA GLY A 93 -13.75 -2.04 -14.93
C GLY A 93 -14.96 -2.53 -15.74
N HIS A 94 -14.96 -2.43 -17.07
CA HIS A 94 -16.13 -2.74 -17.90
C HIS A 94 -16.59 -4.19 -17.76
N GLN A 95 -15.64 -5.13 -17.79
CA GLN A 95 -15.95 -6.55 -17.62
C GLN A 95 -16.46 -6.86 -16.20
N GLN A 96 -15.92 -6.20 -15.17
CA GLN A 96 -16.38 -6.35 -13.79
C GLN A 96 -17.82 -5.83 -13.62
N ILE A 97 -18.17 -4.72 -14.29
CA ILE A 97 -19.53 -4.19 -14.29
C ILE A 97 -20.49 -5.14 -15.02
N ILE A 98 -20.08 -5.67 -16.18
CA ILE A 98 -20.87 -6.67 -16.92
C ILE A 98 -21.10 -7.92 -16.06
N ALA A 99 -20.03 -8.48 -15.50
CA ALA A 99 -20.13 -9.66 -14.65
C ALA A 99 -21.04 -9.41 -13.43
N ALA A 100 -20.92 -8.24 -12.80
CA ALA A 100 -21.78 -7.82 -11.71
C ALA A 100 -23.27 -7.70 -12.11
N LEU A 101 -23.56 -7.25 -13.34
CA LEU A 101 -24.92 -7.17 -13.88
C LEU A 101 -25.49 -8.56 -14.19
N GLU A 102 -24.69 -9.42 -14.81
CA GLU A 102 -25.06 -10.79 -15.15
C GLU A 102 -25.28 -11.64 -13.89
N SER A 103 -24.53 -11.39 -12.82
CA SER A 103 -24.65 -12.13 -11.56
C SER A 103 -25.91 -11.78 -10.75
N ILE A 104 -26.65 -10.72 -11.09
CA ILE A 104 -27.86 -10.31 -10.35
C ILE A 104 -28.92 -11.43 -10.37
N THR A 105 -28.97 -12.18 -11.48
CA THR A 105 -30.04 -13.12 -11.77
C THR A 105 -29.48 -14.42 -12.34
N ILE A 106 -29.65 -15.53 -11.62
CA ILE A 106 -29.24 -16.87 -12.07
C ILE A 106 -30.47 -17.65 -12.56
N LYS A 107 -30.35 -18.27 -13.74
CA LYS A 107 -31.34 -19.22 -14.25
C LYS A 107 -30.94 -20.63 -13.78
N THR A 108 -31.70 -21.20 -12.85
CA THR A 108 -31.50 -22.54 -12.27
C THR A 108 -32.63 -23.48 -12.69
N THR A 109 -32.38 -24.77 -12.75
CA THR A 109 -33.43 -25.79 -12.90
C THR A 109 -33.68 -26.45 -11.55
N THR A 110 -34.94 -26.48 -11.13
CA THR A 110 -35.37 -27.17 -9.89
C THR A 110 -35.26 -28.69 -10.06
N SER A 111 -35.27 -29.43 -8.93
CA SER A 111 -35.25 -30.90 -8.93
C SER A 111 -36.39 -31.53 -9.74
N CYS A 112 -37.50 -30.81 -9.97
CA CYS A 112 -38.62 -31.23 -10.82
C CYS A 112 -38.49 -30.79 -12.29
N GLY A 113 -37.31 -30.35 -12.75
CA GLY A 113 -37.06 -29.97 -14.15
C GLY A 113 -37.58 -28.59 -14.55
N ARG A 114 -38.21 -27.84 -13.64
CA ARG A 114 -38.72 -26.49 -13.93
C ARG A 114 -37.58 -25.47 -13.90
N ARG A 115 -37.41 -24.71 -14.99
CA ARG A 115 -36.50 -23.55 -15.06
C ARG A 115 -37.05 -22.43 -14.18
N VAL A 116 -36.29 -22.05 -13.17
CA VAL A 116 -36.59 -20.97 -12.23
C VAL A 116 -35.46 -19.96 -12.27
N THR A 117 -35.84 -18.70 -12.38
CA THR A 117 -34.91 -17.58 -12.32
C THR A 117 -34.77 -17.15 -10.86
N LYS A 118 -33.66 -17.48 -10.22
CA LYS A 118 -33.35 -17.07 -8.84
C LYS A 118 -32.54 -15.78 -8.87
N ARG A 119 -33.04 -14.80 -8.12
CA ARG A 119 -32.35 -13.53 -7.93
C ARG A 119 -31.38 -13.66 -6.76
N ILE A 120 -30.10 -13.39 -7.00
CA ILE A 120 -29.08 -13.37 -5.93
C ILE A 120 -29.00 -11.97 -5.34
N GLY A 121 -29.28 -10.94 -6.14
CA GLY A 121 -29.30 -9.56 -5.71
C GLY A 121 -27.88 -9.00 -5.55
N ARG A 122 -27.56 -7.96 -6.32
CA ARG A 122 -26.32 -7.20 -6.19
C ARG A 122 -26.65 -5.72 -6.30
N ALA A 123 -26.17 -4.91 -5.37
CA ALA A 123 -26.40 -3.48 -5.42
C ALA A 123 -25.48 -2.85 -6.47
N ILE A 124 -26.03 -2.02 -7.35
CA ILE A 124 -25.24 -1.23 -8.30
C ILE A 124 -25.62 0.23 -8.19
N SER A 125 -24.65 1.06 -7.85
CA SER A 125 -24.87 2.49 -7.67
C SER A 125 -24.28 3.30 -8.82
N TYR A 126 -25.00 4.33 -9.25
CA TYR A 126 -24.60 5.19 -10.36
C TYR A 126 -24.46 6.62 -9.86
N ARG A 127 -23.30 7.25 -10.10
CA ARG A 127 -23.09 8.67 -9.85
C ARG A 127 -22.88 9.39 -11.16
N PHE A 128 -23.74 10.34 -11.45
CA PHE A 128 -23.63 11.23 -12.59
C PHE A 128 -23.00 12.53 -12.12
N LEU A 129 -21.93 12.95 -12.79
CA LEU A 129 -21.19 14.17 -12.50
C LEU A 129 -21.02 14.96 -13.79
N ARG A 130 -21.60 16.15 -13.85
CA ARG A 130 -21.37 17.12 -14.90
C ARG A 130 -20.10 17.92 -14.58
N ASP A 131 -19.10 17.82 -15.44
CA ASP A 131 -17.97 18.73 -15.44
C ASP A 131 -18.14 19.82 -16.50
N GLU A 132 -17.11 20.63 -16.72
CA GLU A 132 -17.15 21.74 -17.70
C GLU A 132 -17.22 21.26 -19.16
N LYS A 133 -16.81 20.01 -19.42
CA LYS A 133 -16.74 19.44 -20.77
C LYS A 133 -17.95 18.55 -21.09
N SER A 134 -18.39 17.73 -20.14
CA SER A 134 -19.33 16.63 -20.37
C SER A 134 -19.88 16.02 -19.08
N TRP A 135 -20.80 15.06 -19.23
CA TRP A 135 -21.22 14.18 -18.14
C TRP A 135 -20.25 13.01 -17.97
N ARG A 136 -19.90 12.70 -16.73
CA ARG A 136 -19.17 11.49 -16.33
C ARG A 136 -20.07 10.60 -15.50
N LEU A 137 -20.01 9.31 -15.83
CA LEU A 137 -20.69 8.26 -15.10
C LEU A 137 -19.67 7.49 -14.26
N PHE A 138 -19.95 7.34 -12.97
CA PHE A 138 -19.25 6.43 -12.08
C PHE A 138 -20.20 5.31 -11.67
N VAL A 139 -19.73 4.07 -11.76
CA VAL A 139 -20.48 2.89 -11.36
C VAL A 139 -19.75 2.24 -10.20
N THR A 140 -20.48 1.97 -9.13
CA THR A 140 -20.00 1.20 -7.99
C THR A 140 -20.71 -0.14 -7.99
N VAL A 141 -19.92 -1.21 -8.01
CA VAL A 141 -20.37 -2.59 -7.90
C VAL A 141 -19.57 -3.26 -6.80
N ASP A 142 -20.17 -4.24 -6.12
CA ASP A 142 -19.38 -5.19 -5.35
C ASP A 142 -18.55 -6.02 -6.33
N GLU A 143 -17.34 -6.42 -5.95
CA GLU A 143 -16.45 -7.27 -6.76
C GLU A 143 -16.40 -8.66 -6.12
N ASP A 144 -16.61 -9.73 -6.90
CA ASP A 144 -16.44 -11.09 -6.39
C ASP A 144 -14.95 -11.41 -6.33
N LEU A 145 -14.44 -11.53 -5.10
CA LEU A 145 -13.05 -11.84 -4.86
C LEU A 145 -12.85 -13.37 -4.78
N PRO A 146 -11.72 -13.89 -5.27
CA PRO A 146 -11.40 -15.31 -5.12
C PRO A 146 -11.30 -15.68 -3.63
N PRO A 147 -11.60 -16.95 -3.28
CA PRO A 147 -11.41 -17.42 -1.91
C PRO A 147 -9.94 -17.34 -1.53
N THR A 148 -9.68 -17.20 -0.22
CA THR A 148 -8.33 -17.20 0.32
C THR A 148 -7.63 -18.54 0.04
N ALA A 149 -6.45 -18.46 -0.56
CA ALA A 149 -5.62 -19.59 -0.97
C ALA A 149 -4.22 -19.52 -0.32
N THR A 150 -4.15 -19.04 0.91
CA THR A 150 -2.89 -18.88 1.66
C THR A 150 -2.98 -19.50 3.05
N TRP A 151 -1.87 -20.05 3.54
CA TRP A 151 -1.80 -20.84 4.77
C TRP A 151 -0.72 -20.26 5.70
N ARG A 152 -1.09 -19.94 6.94
CA ARG A 152 -0.17 -19.31 7.90
C ARG A 152 0.84 -20.32 8.47
N GLU A 153 0.50 -21.60 8.41
CA GLU A 153 1.32 -22.71 8.90
C GLU A 153 2.58 -22.91 8.06
N LEU A 154 2.54 -22.50 6.78
CA LEU A 154 3.68 -22.57 5.87
C LEU A 154 4.68 -21.43 6.10
N GLY A 155 4.23 -20.33 6.71
CA GLY A 155 5.03 -19.13 6.90
C GLY A 155 4.30 -17.86 6.49
N ALA A 156 5.06 -16.82 6.15
CA ALA A 156 4.50 -15.51 5.80
C ALA A 156 5.43 -14.67 4.93
N ILE A 157 4.84 -13.74 4.16
CA ILE A 157 5.57 -12.68 3.47
C ILE A 157 5.45 -11.36 4.23
N GLY A 158 6.52 -10.90 4.86
CA GLY A 158 6.58 -9.59 5.49
C GLY A 158 6.97 -8.49 4.51
N VAL A 159 6.34 -7.32 4.62
CA VAL A 159 6.68 -6.15 3.79
C VAL A 159 6.99 -4.93 4.65
N ASP A 160 8.18 -4.36 4.47
CA ASP A 160 8.59 -3.05 4.96
C ASP A 160 8.58 -2.03 3.81
N VAL A 161 7.87 -0.91 4.00
CA VAL A 161 7.65 0.09 2.94
C VAL A 161 8.60 1.26 3.15
N ASN A 162 9.49 1.47 2.17
CA ASN A 162 10.46 2.56 2.15
C ASN A 162 10.19 3.54 1.00
N VAL A 163 10.92 4.65 0.97
CA VAL A 163 10.74 5.72 -0.03
C VAL A 163 11.04 5.24 -1.45
N ASP A 164 12.08 4.43 -1.57
CA ASP A 164 12.73 4.05 -2.82
C ASP A 164 12.58 2.55 -3.13
N HIS A 165 12.04 1.75 -2.20
CA HIS A 165 11.79 0.32 -2.41
C HIS A 165 10.78 -0.26 -1.41
N LEU A 166 10.25 -1.44 -1.72
CA LEU A 166 9.60 -2.34 -0.77
C LEU A 166 10.59 -3.44 -0.41
N ALA A 167 10.89 -3.62 0.87
CA ALA A 167 11.64 -4.78 1.35
C ALA A 167 10.64 -5.90 1.65
N VAL A 168 10.81 -7.03 0.98
CA VAL A 168 9.92 -8.19 1.03
C VAL A 168 10.70 -9.37 1.56
N VAL A 169 10.18 -10.04 2.58
CA VAL A 169 10.81 -11.21 3.20
C VAL A 169 9.83 -12.35 3.24
N GLU A 170 10.27 -13.53 2.81
CA GLU A 170 9.62 -14.80 3.05
C GLU A 170 10.17 -15.43 4.32
N THR A 171 9.29 -15.85 5.21
CA THR A 171 9.64 -16.69 6.36
C THR A 171 8.96 -18.04 6.28
N ASP A 172 9.59 -19.06 6.85
CA ASP A 172 8.97 -20.38 7.08
C ASP A 172 7.92 -20.32 8.22
N GLY A 173 7.27 -21.46 8.50
CA GLY A 173 6.29 -21.61 9.58
C GLY A 173 6.85 -21.35 10.99
N ASP A 174 8.17 -21.49 11.18
CA ASP A 174 8.88 -21.19 12.43
C ASP A 174 9.34 -19.71 12.50
N GLY A 175 9.08 -18.97 11.44
CA GLY A 175 9.42 -17.57 11.27
C GLY A 175 10.91 -17.32 10.99
N ASN A 176 11.67 -18.31 10.55
CA ASN A 176 13.03 -18.11 10.06
C ASN A 176 13.00 -17.50 8.67
N LEU A 177 13.99 -16.69 8.34
CA LEU A 177 14.09 -16.07 7.02
C LEU A 177 14.46 -17.16 5.99
N VAL A 178 13.69 -17.23 4.90
CA VAL A 178 13.91 -18.14 3.78
C VAL A 178 14.53 -17.38 2.59
N GLU A 179 13.83 -16.34 2.13
CA GLU A 179 14.24 -15.54 0.96
C GLU A 179 13.81 -14.08 1.14
N TRP A 180 14.44 -13.16 0.41
CA TRP A 180 14.08 -11.75 0.44
C TRP A 180 14.32 -11.05 -0.90
N TRP A 181 13.56 -9.98 -1.12
CA TRP A 181 13.63 -9.15 -2.32
C TRP A 181 13.54 -7.68 -1.97
N LEU A 182 14.17 -6.84 -2.80
CA LEU A 182 13.98 -5.40 -2.79
C LEU A 182 13.28 -5.01 -4.08
N ILE A 183 12.01 -4.62 -3.98
CA ILE A 183 11.23 -4.18 -5.14
C ILE A 183 11.38 -2.66 -5.26
N PRO A 184 12.10 -2.13 -6.27
CA PRO A 184 12.40 -0.71 -6.34
C PRO A 184 11.17 0.14 -6.67
N LEU A 185 11.00 1.23 -5.94
CA LEU A 185 10.04 2.31 -6.16
C LEU A 185 10.76 3.51 -6.79
N ARG A 186 11.01 3.44 -8.11
CA ARG A 186 11.66 4.52 -8.88
C ARG A 186 10.70 5.70 -9.09
N LEU A 187 10.40 6.45 -8.03
CA LEU A 187 9.36 7.50 -8.02
C LEU A 187 9.87 8.90 -8.38
N ARG A 188 11.17 9.17 -8.23
CA ARG A 188 11.75 10.50 -8.49
C ARG A 188 11.63 10.88 -9.96
N GLY A 189 11.33 12.16 -10.21
CA GLY A 189 11.16 12.70 -11.56
C GLY A 189 9.90 12.25 -12.31
N LYS A 190 9.00 11.49 -11.67
CA LYS A 190 7.78 10.95 -12.30
C LYS A 190 6.53 11.78 -11.99
N THR A 191 5.63 11.83 -12.95
CA THR A 191 4.28 12.39 -12.78
C THR A 191 3.44 11.58 -11.79
N SER A 192 2.37 12.17 -11.26
CA SER A 192 1.49 11.48 -10.29
C SER A 192 0.88 10.18 -10.85
N GLY A 193 0.55 10.14 -12.14
CA GLY A 193 0.03 8.96 -12.82
C GLY A 193 1.08 7.86 -12.95
N GLU A 194 2.29 8.20 -13.37
CA GLU A 194 3.40 7.24 -13.50
C GLU A 194 3.84 6.69 -12.14
N ARG A 195 3.93 7.54 -11.11
CA ARG A 195 4.21 7.07 -9.74
C ARG A 195 3.19 6.05 -9.28
N ARG A 196 1.90 6.29 -9.55
CA ARG A 196 0.84 5.34 -9.23
C ARG A 196 1.02 4.04 -9.98
N ALA A 197 1.37 4.08 -11.27
CA ALA A 197 1.64 2.87 -12.06
C ALA A 197 2.80 2.05 -11.48
N VAL A 198 3.91 2.69 -11.10
CA VAL A 198 5.06 2.03 -10.45
C VAL A 198 4.65 1.38 -9.13
N ILE A 199 3.89 2.09 -8.28
CA ILE A 199 3.40 1.54 -7.01
C ILE A 199 2.47 0.35 -7.25
N MET A 200 1.53 0.46 -8.20
CA MET A 200 0.62 -0.64 -8.54
C MET A 200 1.36 -1.87 -9.04
N GLN A 201 2.38 -1.69 -9.87
CA GLN A 201 3.21 -2.79 -10.36
C GLN A 201 4.00 -3.46 -9.23
N ALA A 202 4.60 -2.67 -8.33
CA ALA A 202 5.32 -3.19 -7.17
C ALA A 202 4.40 -4.00 -6.24
N CYS A 203 3.21 -3.47 -5.92
CA CYS A 203 2.23 -4.16 -5.08
C CYS A 203 1.69 -5.43 -5.76
N ALA A 204 1.47 -5.39 -7.07
CA ALA A 204 1.08 -6.57 -7.83
C ALA A 204 2.16 -7.67 -7.76
N ARG A 205 3.44 -7.30 -7.83
CA ARG A 205 4.55 -8.26 -7.70
C ARG A 205 4.59 -8.90 -6.31
N VAL A 206 4.37 -8.14 -5.23
CA VAL A 206 4.25 -8.69 -3.87
C VAL A 206 3.12 -9.72 -3.79
N ALA A 207 1.94 -9.35 -4.27
CA ALA A 207 0.77 -10.22 -4.23
C ALA A 207 0.94 -11.47 -5.10
N GLU A 208 1.66 -11.35 -6.23
CA GLU A 208 1.99 -12.47 -7.10
C GLU A 208 2.92 -13.46 -6.41
N LEU A 209 3.99 -12.97 -5.80
CA LEU A 209 4.92 -13.78 -5.02
C LEU A 209 4.20 -14.52 -3.88
N ALA A 210 3.33 -13.83 -3.14
CA ALA A 210 2.55 -14.43 -2.06
C ALA A 210 1.63 -15.55 -2.57
N ARG A 211 0.97 -15.32 -3.72
CA ARG A 211 0.11 -16.30 -4.37
C ARG A 211 0.90 -17.52 -4.85
N GLU A 212 2.05 -17.31 -5.47
CA GLU A 212 2.95 -18.38 -5.95
C GLU A 212 3.45 -19.26 -4.79
N ARG A 213 3.74 -18.66 -3.63
CA ARG A 213 4.20 -19.36 -2.43
C ARG A 213 3.08 -19.94 -1.56
N GLY A 214 1.82 -19.51 -1.76
CA GLY A 214 0.70 -19.88 -0.89
C GLY A 214 0.79 -19.26 0.51
N LEU A 215 1.47 -18.13 0.64
CA LEU A 215 1.77 -17.48 1.93
C LEU A 215 0.93 -16.20 2.13
N PRO A 216 0.48 -15.92 3.37
CA PRO A 216 -0.16 -14.65 3.70
C PRO A 216 0.85 -13.50 3.61
N VAL A 217 0.36 -12.29 3.33
CA VAL A 217 1.17 -11.07 3.36
C VAL A 217 0.95 -10.35 4.69
N VAL A 218 2.02 -9.97 5.37
CA VAL A 218 2.00 -9.23 6.62
C VAL A 218 2.53 -7.83 6.37
N ILE A 219 1.70 -6.84 6.67
CA ILE A 219 2.03 -5.43 6.53
C ILE A 219 1.83 -4.67 7.84
N GLU A 220 2.45 -3.52 7.92
CA GLU A 220 2.30 -2.64 9.05
C GLU A 220 0.89 -2.03 9.13
N GLN A 221 0.34 -1.95 10.34
CA GLN A 221 -0.85 -1.18 10.65
C GLN A 221 -0.43 0.27 10.87
N LEU A 222 -1.03 1.16 10.09
CA LEU A 222 -0.69 2.58 10.13
C LEU A 222 -1.16 3.23 11.44
N ASP A 223 -0.23 3.83 12.16
CA ASP A 223 -0.51 4.75 13.25
C ASP A 223 -0.20 6.18 12.79
N PHE A 224 -1.25 6.94 12.47
CA PHE A 224 -1.13 8.31 11.98
C PHE A 224 -0.47 9.25 12.99
N ALA A 225 -0.65 9.03 14.29
CA ALA A 225 -0.05 9.87 15.32
C ALA A 225 1.46 9.65 15.39
N ARG A 226 1.89 8.38 15.43
CA ARG A 226 3.31 8.02 15.42
C ARG A 226 4.01 8.49 14.15
N LYS A 227 3.39 8.31 12.98
CA LYS A 227 4.02 8.71 11.72
C LYS A 227 4.18 10.21 11.60
N ARG A 228 3.24 11.01 12.11
CA ARG A 228 3.40 12.47 12.17
C ARG A 228 4.57 12.87 13.08
N ALA A 229 4.66 12.29 14.27
CA ALA A 229 5.78 12.55 15.19
C ALA A 229 7.14 12.13 14.61
N GLU A 230 7.21 11.03 13.87
CA GLU A 230 8.43 10.62 13.14
C GLU A 230 8.83 11.61 12.05
N LEU A 231 7.86 12.31 11.44
CA LEU A 231 8.09 13.26 10.36
C LEU A 231 8.44 14.67 10.85
N GLU A 232 8.04 15.04 12.07
CA GLU A 232 8.33 16.35 12.67
C GLU A 232 9.84 16.62 12.86
N GLY A 233 10.67 15.57 12.91
CA GLY A 233 12.14 15.68 13.03
C GLY A 233 12.92 15.43 11.72
N VAL A 234 12.23 15.24 10.59
CA VAL A 234 12.86 14.88 9.31
C VAL A 234 12.81 16.09 8.37
N GLY A 235 13.92 16.38 7.68
CA GLY A 235 14.01 17.51 6.75
C GLY A 235 12.86 17.57 5.74
N ALA A 236 12.43 18.78 5.40
CA ALA A 236 11.18 19.06 4.67
C ALA A 236 11.01 18.22 3.38
N ASP A 237 12.09 17.92 2.66
CA ASP A 237 12.04 17.14 1.44
C ASP A 237 11.73 15.66 1.67
N ARG A 238 12.33 15.06 2.71
CA ARG A 238 12.08 13.66 3.07
C ARG A 238 10.72 13.50 3.77
N ALA A 239 10.25 14.52 4.48
CA ALA A 239 8.88 14.56 5.00
C ALA A 239 7.82 14.68 3.90
N ARG A 240 8.13 15.39 2.80
CA ARG A 240 7.27 15.49 1.61
C ARG A 240 7.23 14.17 0.82
N GLU A 241 8.37 13.47 0.69
CA GLU A 241 8.47 12.14 0.06
C GLU A 241 7.75 11.04 0.88
N LEU A 242 7.86 11.06 2.21
CA LEU A 242 7.27 10.09 3.16
C LEU A 242 5.89 10.47 3.67
N SER A 243 5.19 11.41 3.02
CA SER A 243 3.90 11.89 3.53
C SER A 243 3.01 10.70 3.91
N SER A 244 2.38 10.76 5.10
CA SER A 244 1.57 9.66 5.63
C SER A 244 0.49 9.19 4.64
N PHE A 245 0.10 10.07 3.72
CA PHE A 245 -0.82 9.83 2.61
C PHE A 245 -0.23 8.93 1.50
N SER A 246 1.03 9.11 1.11
CA SER A 246 1.69 8.25 0.11
C SER A 246 1.85 6.82 0.65
N TYR A 247 2.22 6.70 1.93
CA TYR A 247 2.41 5.41 2.58
C TYR A 247 1.08 4.65 2.72
N SER A 248 -0.01 5.32 3.15
CA SER A 248 -1.34 4.69 3.22
C SER A 248 -1.80 4.19 1.86
N GLN A 249 -1.51 4.94 0.78
CA GLN A 249 -1.84 4.50 -0.58
C GLN A 249 -1.11 3.22 -0.99
N ILE A 250 0.14 3.04 -0.56
CA ILE A 250 0.91 1.82 -0.85
C ILE A 250 0.30 0.64 -0.09
N LEU A 251 0.03 0.78 1.22
CA LEU A 251 -0.60 -0.29 1.99
C LEU A 251 -1.97 -0.71 1.44
N ASP A 252 -2.82 0.26 1.11
CA ASP A 252 -4.13 -0.02 0.49
C ASP A 252 -3.98 -0.64 -0.91
N CYS A 253 -2.88 -0.35 -1.62
CA CYS A 253 -2.58 -0.97 -2.90
C CYS A 253 -2.13 -2.42 -2.73
N ILE A 254 -1.35 -2.75 -1.69
CA ILE A 254 -0.99 -4.13 -1.32
C ILE A 254 -2.26 -4.91 -0.98
N ASP A 255 -3.12 -4.38 -0.10
CA ASP A 255 -4.39 -5.03 0.27
C ASP A 255 -5.23 -5.37 -0.95
N ARG A 256 -5.48 -4.38 -1.83
CA ARG A 256 -6.28 -4.62 -3.05
C ARG A 256 -5.63 -5.63 -3.98
N ALA A 257 -4.31 -5.61 -4.13
CA ALA A 257 -3.58 -6.53 -5.00
C ALA A 257 -3.64 -7.97 -4.49
N CYS A 258 -3.56 -8.15 -3.16
CA CYS A 258 -3.62 -9.44 -2.48
C CYS A 258 -5.04 -10.02 -2.49
N CYS A 259 -6.05 -9.24 -2.10
CA CYS A 259 -7.44 -9.70 -2.06
C CYS A 259 -7.93 -10.19 -3.44
N ARG A 260 -7.56 -9.49 -4.53
CA ARG A 260 -7.88 -9.93 -5.91
C ARG A 260 -7.19 -11.21 -6.36
N ARG A 261 -6.21 -11.69 -5.59
CA ARG A 261 -5.44 -12.92 -5.85
C ARG A 261 -5.72 -14.03 -4.83
N GLY A 262 -6.66 -13.82 -3.91
CA GLY A 262 -6.96 -14.79 -2.85
C GLY A 262 -5.85 -14.85 -1.80
N VAL A 263 -5.05 -13.79 -1.67
CA VAL A 263 -3.97 -13.73 -0.68
C VAL A 263 -4.48 -13.01 0.56
N GLU A 264 -4.37 -13.66 1.72
CA GLU A 264 -4.69 -13.03 3.00
C GLU A 264 -3.70 -11.91 3.32
N VAL A 265 -4.20 -10.78 3.82
CA VAL A 265 -3.36 -9.71 4.37
C VAL A 265 -3.58 -9.53 5.86
N ILE A 266 -2.48 -9.62 6.60
CA ILE A 266 -2.45 -9.51 8.05
C ILE A 266 -1.82 -8.16 8.41
N ARG A 267 -2.59 -7.27 9.06
CA ARG A 267 -2.08 -6.00 9.57
C ARG A 267 -1.59 -6.16 11.02
N ARG A 268 -0.38 -5.66 11.31
CA ARG A 268 0.23 -5.70 12.66
C ARG A 268 0.89 -4.36 13.00
N SER A 269 0.90 -3.99 14.29
CA SER A 269 1.61 -2.80 14.74
C SER A 269 3.07 -2.81 14.28
N ALA A 270 3.57 -1.68 13.79
CA ALA A 270 4.99 -1.50 13.44
C ALA A 270 5.89 -1.13 14.64
N ALA A 271 5.42 -1.26 15.87
CA ALA A 271 6.19 -0.86 17.03
C ALA A 271 7.57 -1.55 17.05
N TYR A 272 8.62 -0.73 17.04
CA TYR A 272 10.03 -1.12 17.10
C TYR A 272 10.52 -2.07 15.99
N THR A 273 9.80 -2.24 14.87
CA THR A 273 10.17 -3.19 13.79
C THR A 273 11.57 -2.90 13.23
N SER A 274 11.93 -1.63 13.03
CA SER A 274 13.28 -1.27 12.57
C SER A 274 14.38 -1.58 13.60
N VAL A 275 14.12 -1.41 14.90
CA VAL A 275 15.08 -1.71 15.97
C VAL A 275 15.29 -3.21 16.09
N ILE A 276 14.20 -3.96 16.08
CA ILE A 276 14.19 -5.42 16.10
C ILE A 276 14.93 -5.94 14.86
N GLY A 277 14.62 -5.40 13.68
CA GLY A 277 15.31 -5.70 12.43
C GLY A 277 16.82 -5.53 12.52
N ALA A 278 17.27 -4.41 13.07
CA ALA A 278 18.68 -4.10 13.21
C ALA A 278 19.40 -5.01 14.23
N VAL A 279 18.73 -5.34 15.34
CA VAL A 279 19.29 -6.10 16.47
C VAL A 279 19.28 -7.60 16.23
N ASN A 280 18.17 -8.15 15.72
CA ASN A 280 17.96 -9.59 15.63
C ASN A 280 18.33 -10.18 14.26
N TYR A 281 18.21 -9.40 13.20
CA TYR A 281 18.14 -9.95 11.84
C TYR A 281 19.21 -9.42 10.90
N ALA A 282 19.49 -8.12 10.90
CA ALA A 282 20.40 -7.49 9.95
C ALA A 282 21.78 -8.16 9.95
N THR A 283 22.46 -8.19 11.09
CA THR A 283 23.80 -8.80 11.17
C THR A 283 23.75 -10.33 11.08
N ARG A 284 22.73 -10.97 11.66
CA ARG A 284 22.60 -12.44 11.67
C ARG A 284 22.45 -13.01 10.26
N TYR A 285 21.63 -12.37 9.43
CA TYR A 285 21.35 -12.82 8.07
C TYR A 285 22.18 -12.07 7.00
N GLY A 286 23.03 -11.12 7.39
CA GLY A 286 23.80 -10.31 6.44
C GLY A 286 22.93 -9.43 5.55
N VAL A 287 21.78 -8.97 6.06
CA VAL A 287 20.77 -8.21 5.32
C VAL A 287 20.64 -6.76 5.80
N SER A 288 20.00 -5.92 5.00
CA SER A 288 19.72 -4.54 5.41
C SER A 288 18.75 -4.47 6.59
N VAL A 289 18.74 -3.34 7.31
CA VAL A 289 17.78 -3.09 8.40
C VAL A 289 16.34 -3.15 7.92
N HIS A 290 16.07 -2.76 6.67
CA HIS A 290 14.74 -2.81 6.05
C HIS A 290 14.25 -4.26 5.84
N VAL A 291 15.15 -5.13 5.34
CA VAL A 291 14.87 -6.56 5.25
C VAL A 291 14.67 -7.17 6.64
N GLY A 292 15.52 -6.80 7.61
CA GLY A 292 15.33 -7.21 9.00
C GLY A 292 13.99 -6.75 9.59
N ALA A 293 13.53 -5.54 9.27
CA ALA A 293 12.24 -5.02 9.70
C ALA A 293 11.09 -5.80 9.07
N ALA A 294 11.16 -6.10 7.77
CA ALA A 294 10.18 -6.95 7.08
C ALA A 294 10.11 -8.36 7.71
N CYS A 295 11.24 -8.95 8.10
CA CYS A 295 11.30 -10.22 8.83
C CYS A 295 10.57 -10.13 10.18
N ALA A 296 10.83 -9.07 10.96
CA ALA A 296 10.13 -8.82 12.23
C ALA A 296 8.62 -8.63 12.03
N VAL A 297 8.19 -8.04 10.91
CA VAL A 297 6.78 -7.89 10.54
C VAL A 297 6.17 -9.25 10.21
N ALA A 298 6.80 -10.07 9.35
CA ALA A 298 6.34 -11.41 8.99
C ALA A 298 6.09 -12.28 10.24
N ARG A 299 7.12 -12.38 11.09
CA ARG A 299 7.08 -13.16 12.34
C ARG A 299 5.98 -12.71 13.29
N ARG A 300 5.76 -11.40 13.39
CA ARG A 300 4.67 -10.82 14.19
C ARG A 300 3.29 -11.15 13.62
N GLY A 301 3.17 -11.28 12.30
CA GLY A 301 1.95 -11.77 11.64
C GLY A 301 1.59 -13.18 12.08
N LEU A 302 2.60 -14.04 12.17
CA LEU A 302 2.52 -15.43 12.63
C LEU A 302 2.37 -15.60 14.15
N GLY A 303 2.43 -14.51 14.92
CA GLY A 303 2.25 -14.53 16.37
C GLY A 303 3.51 -14.78 17.19
N PHE A 304 4.70 -14.76 16.57
CA PHE A 304 5.95 -14.90 17.30
C PHE A 304 6.26 -13.66 18.15
N ALA A 305 6.84 -13.90 19.33
CA ALA A 305 7.35 -12.85 20.20
C ALA A 305 8.76 -12.46 19.79
N GLU A 306 8.95 -11.19 19.44
CA GLU A 306 10.24 -10.61 19.08
C GLU A 306 11.13 -10.47 20.32
N ARG A 307 12.02 -11.44 20.52
CA ARG A 307 12.98 -11.50 21.63
C ARG A 307 14.40 -11.38 21.09
N PRO A 308 15.31 -10.69 21.78
CA PRO A 308 16.72 -10.68 21.40
C PRO A 308 17.33 -12.07 21.50
N VAL A 309 18.26 -12.37 20.59
CA VAL A 309 18.92 -13.68 20.47
C VAL A 309 20.01 -13.87 21.54
N GLY A 310 20.52 -12.78 22.15
CA GLY A 310 21.57 -12.82 23.17
C GLY A 310 21.61 -11.59 24.08
N SER A 311 22.64 -11.51 24.93
CA SER A 311 22.94 -10.36 25.80
C SER A 311 23.65 -9.22 25.08
N GLU A 312 24.19 -9.49 23.89
CA GLU A 312 24.87 -8.52 23.04
C GLU A 312 24.28 -8.57 21.63
N ALA A 313 24.23 -7.42 20.96
CA ALA A 313 23.80 -7.32 19.58
C ALA A 313 24.79 -6.50 18.77
N ARG A 314 25.23 -7.07 17.63
CA ARG A 314 25.97 -6.32 16.63
C ARG A 314 24.97 -5.66 15.70
N VAL A 315 25.04 -4.33 15.59
CA VAL A 315 24.08 -3.53 14.80
C VAL A 315 24.84 -2.71 13.74
N PRO A 316 24.38 -2.70 12.48
CA PRO A 316 25.04 -1.93 11.42
C PRO A 316 24.86 -0.42 11.60
N THR A 317 25.91 0.35 11.30
CA THR A 317 25.89 1.82 11.23
C THR A 317 25.73 2.30 9.78
N ARG A 318 25.45 3.60 9.60
CA ARG A 318 25.26 4.20 8.26
C ARG A 318 26.47 4.08 7.32
N GLY A 319 27.67 3.82 7.84
CA GLY A 319 28.91 3.69 7.06
C GLY A 319 29.33 2.23 6.79
N GLY A 320 28.45 1.25 7.02
CA GLY A 320 28.77 -0.17 6.83
C GLY A 320 29.64 -0.80 7.93
N ARG A 321 29.97 -0.03 8.98
CA ARG A 321 30.59 -0.54 10.21
C ARG A 321 29.52 -1.15 11.11
N HIS A 322 29.94 -1.86 12.15
CA HIS A 322 29.03 -2.44 13.15
C HIS A 322 29.39 -1.91 14.54
N VAL A 323 28.39 -1.74 15.39
CA VAL A 323 28.60 -1.48 16.81
C VAL A 323 28.01 -2.62 17.63
N THR A 324 28.77 -3.09 18.62
CA THR A 324 28.28 -4.03 19.62
C THR A 324 27.55 -3.26 20.71
N LEU A 325 26.27 -3.58 20.88
CA LEU A 325 25.39 -3.02 21.91
C LEU A 325 25.16 -4.07 22.99
N LEU A 326 25.49 -3.74 24.24
CA LEU A 326 25.04 -4.52 25.40
C LEU A 326 23.54 -4.32 25.57
N LEU A 327 22.78 -5.40 25.55
CA LEU A 327 21.34 -5.38 25.71
C LEU A 327 20.95 -5.37 27.20
N PRO A 328 19.90 -4.62 27.59
CA PRO A 328 19.46 -4.59 28.98
C PRO A 328 19.14 -5.99 29.52
N ALA A 329 19.38 -6.22 30.81
CA ALA A 329 18.94 -7.44 31.47
C ALA A 329 17.40 -7.57 31.37
N ARG A 330 16.93 -8.77 31.03
CA ARG A 330 15.51 -9.01 30.79
C ARG A 330 14.73 -9.06 32.10
N ASN A 331 13.71 -8.22 32.23
CA ASN A 331 12.69 -8.35 33.27
C ASN A 331 11.49 -9.15 32.73
N ARG A 332 11.22 -10.33 33.29
CA ARG A 332 10.10 -11.20 32.85
C ARG A 332 8.72 -10.65 33.25
N GLY A 333 8.65 -9.73 34.20
CA GLY A 333 7.41 -9.08 34.64
C GLY A 333 7.02 -7.84 33.82
N GLU A 334 7.87 -7.38 32.90
CA GLU A 334 7.60 -6.21 32.07
C GLU A 334 7.18 -6.56 30.65
N HIS A 335 6.32 -5.73 30.08
CA HIS A 335 5.88 -5.88 28.69
C HIS A 335 7.07 -5.76 27.71
N VAL A 336 7.09 -6.59 26.66
CA VAL A 336 8.20 -6.70 25.70
C VAL A 336 8.55 -5.37 25.02
N TRP A 337 7.57 -4.47 24.87
CA TRP A 337 7.81 -3.14 24.29
C TRP A 337 8.62 -2.21 25.18
N ARG A 338 8.57 -2.37 26.51
CA ARG A 338 9.40 -1.58 27.44
C ARG A 338 10.88 -1.93 27.26
N PHE A 339 11.17 -3.22 27.08
CA PHE A 339 12.51 -3.69 26.72
C PHE A 339 12.98 -3.04 25.41
N TRP A 340 12.20 -3.13 24.33
CA TRP A 340 12.55 -2.54 23.04
C TRP A 340 12.65 -1.00 23.07
N ALA A 341 11.90 -0.32 23.94
CA ALA A 341 12.05 1.11 24.18
C ALA A 341 13.40 1.47 24.82
N CYS A 342 13.88 0.64 25.76
CA CYS A 342 15.22 0.79 26.33
C CYS A 342 16.31 0.55 25.29
N VAL A 343 16.18 -0.51 24.49
CA VAL A 343 17.12 -0.81 23.40
C VAL A 343 17.16 0.32 22.36
N LEU A 344 16.01 0.89 21.98
CA LEU A 344 15.95 2.03 21.07
C LEU A 344 16.72 3.25 21.62
N ARG A 345 16.56 3.55 22.92
CA ARG A 345 17.28 4.67 23.56
C ARG A 345 18.78 4.44 23.54
N ALA A 346 19.22 3.23 23.88
CA ALA A 346 20.65 2.88 23.86
C ALA A 346 21.21 2.94 22.43
N LEU A 347 20.48 2.40 21.45
CA LEU A 347 20.89 2.45 20.04
C LEU A 347 21.00 3.88 19.51
N ARG A 348 20.07 4.77 19.87
CA ARG A 348 20.14 6.20 19.51
C ARG A 348 21.35 6.89 20.11
N ALA A 349 21.68 6.61 21.37
CA ALA A 349 22.86 7.17 22.03
C ALA A 349 24.15 6.71 21.35
N VAL A 350 24.25 5.41 21.05
CA VAL A 350 25.41 4.80 20.37
C VAL A 350 25.59 5.36 18.97
N HIS A 351 24.53 5.42 18.17
CA HIS A 351 24.60 6.03 16.84
C HIS A 351 24.94 7.52 16.92
N GLY A 352 24.38 8.26 17.88
CA GLY A 352 24.71 9.67 18.10
C GLY A 352 26.20 9.87 18.35
N ALA A 353 26.77 9.10 19.29
CA ALA A 353 28.20 9.14 19.61
C ALA A 353 29.08 8.77 18.40
N HIS A 354 28.71 7.73 17.65
CA HIS A 354 29.47 7.32 16.47
C HIS A 354 29.41 8.36 15.35
N THR A 355 28.24 9.01 15.15
CA THR A 355 28.10 10.08 14.15
C THR A 355 28.93 11.30 14.54
N GLU A 356 29.03 11.60 15.83
CA GLU A 356 29.86 12.67 16.35
C GLU A 356 31.36 12.37 16.23
N CYS A 357 31.78 11.13 16.51
CA CYS A 357 33.15 10.66 16.26
C CYS A 357 33.53 10.70 14.77
N ASP A 358 32.64 10.28 13.88
CA ASP A 358 32.88 10.34 12.43
C ASP A 358 32.98 11.79 11.92
N ARG A 359 32.25 12.74 12.53
CA ARG A 359 32.37 14.18 12.21
C ARG A 359 33.63 14.82 12.77
N ARG A 360 34.18 14.30 13.88
CA ARG A 360 35.41 14.78 14.51
C ARG A 360 36.67 14.18 13.89
N SER A 361 36.54 13.12 13.09
CA SER A 361 37.65 12.54 12.33
C SER A 361 37.89 13.38 11.07
N PRO A 362 39.09 13.94 10.85
CA PRO A 362 39.36 14.69 9.62
C PRO A 362 39.23 13.77 8.39
N PRO A 363 38.85 14.28 7.21
CA PRO A 363 38.94 13.49 6.00
C PRO A 363 40.39 13.03 5.85
N SER A 364 40.60 11.73 5.69
CA SER A 364 41.92 11.17 5.40
C SER A 364 42.48 11.86 4.16
N GLY A 365 43.38 12.81 4.40
CA GLY A 365 44.05 13.61 3.40
C GLY A 365 44.86 12.72 2.46
N GLN A 366 44.86 13.12 1.21
CA GLN A 366 45.61 12.57 0.09
C GLN A 366 47.03 12.19 0.50
N ILE A 367 47.42 10.95 0.19
CA ILE A 367 48.83 10.57 0.10
C ILE A 367 49.38 11.37 -1.08
N VAL A 368 50.21 12.37 -0.78
CA VAL A 368 51.05 13.06 -1.76
C VAL A 368 52.33 12.25 -1.86
N ASP A 369 52.54 11.59 -3.00
CA ASP A 369 53.81 10.93 -3.31
C ASP A 369 54.92 11.98 -3.53
N PRO A 370 56.09 11.88 -2.89
CA PRO A 370 57.28 12.60 -3.32
C PRO A 370 58.01 11.84 -4.45
N PRO A 371 58.70 12.55 -5.37
CA PRO A 371 59.27 11.95 -6.57
C PRO A 371 60.65 11.32 -6.33
N GLY A 372 60.82 10.10 -6.85
CA GLY A 372 62.09 9.58 -7.37
C GLY A 372 63.09 8.95 -6.39
N ALA A 373 63.25 7.62 -6.45
CA ALA A 373 64.50 6.94 -6.84
C ALA A 373 64.48 5.42 -6.54
N CYS A 374 64.83 4.63 -7.56
CA CYS A 374 65.55 3.35 -7.53
C CYS A 374 64.92 2.05 -6.96
N ARG A 375 64.45 1.22 -7.91
CA ARG A 375 64.83 -0.19 -8.19
C ARG A 375 64.74 -1.31 -7.12
N LEU A 376 64.15 -2.42 -7.62
CA LEU A 376 64.39 -3.86 -7.39
C LEU A 376 63.58 -4.61 -6.32
N GLY A 377 63.01 -5.74 -6.74
CA GLY A 377 62.65 -6.86 -5.87
C GLY A 377 61.29 -7.50 -6.15
N VAL A 378 61.22 -8.43 -7.10
CA VAL A 378 60.07 -9.33 -7.31
C VAL A 378 60.26 -10.58 -6.43
N SER A 379 59.28 -10.89 -5.57
CA SER A 379 59.00 -12.21 -4.95
C SER A 379 57.96 -12.03 -3.84
N GLY A 380 56.95 -12.86 -3.58
CA GLY A 380 56.47 -14.10 -4.16
C GLY A 380 55.00 -14.28 -3.73
N GLU A 381 54.24 -14.98 -4.57
CA GLU A 381 53.49 -16.20 -4.25
C GLU A 381 52.03 -16.02 -3.82
N ILE A 382 51.18 -16.64 -4.64
CA ILE A 382 49.73 -16.78 -4.55
C ILE A 382 49.48 -18.17 -3.96
N PRO A 383 48.66 -18.34 -2.91
CA PRO A 383 48.17 -19.67 -2.56
C PRO A 383 47.01 -20.08 -3.47
N GLU A 384 47.17 -21.25 -4.07
CA GLU A 384 46.29 -21.88 -5.05
C GLU A 384 44.93 -22.30 -4.49
N ARG A 385 43.97 -22.36 -5.43
CA ARG A 385 42.70 -23.07 -5.33
C ARG A 385 42.97 -24.58 -5.28
N GLU A 386 42.40 -25.28 -4.31
CA GLU A 386 42.19 -26.73 -4.44
C GLU A 386 40.86 -27.01 -5.15
N SER A 387 41.01 -27.71 -6.28
CA SER A 387 39.96 -28.32 -7.07
C SER A 387 39.59 -29.71 -6.55
N SER A 388 38.37 -30.09 -6.90
CA SER A 388 37.70 -31.37 -6.73
C SER A 388 38.42 -32.60 -7.31
N THR A 389 37.85 -33.77 -6.95
CA THR A 389 37.89 -35.10 -7.62
C THR A 389 39.15 -35.93 -7.35
N GLU A 390 39.09 -37.12 -6.72
CA GLU A 390 38.66 -38.44 -7.26
C GLU A 390 38.90 -39.58 -6.18
N PRO A 391 38.82 -40.92 -6.42
CA PRO A 391 37.69 -41.78 -6.01
C PRO A 391 38.12 -43.08 -5.24
N PHE A 392 37.17 -44.01 -5.09
CA PHE A 392 37.27 -45.44 -4.74
C PHE A 392 37.44 -45.86 -3.27
N GLY A 393 36.54 -46.77 -2.87
CA GLY A 393 36.46 -47.48 -1.60
C GLY A 393 35.05 -47.97 -1.33
#